data_AF-A0A2E6LRX3-F1
#
_entry.id   AF-A0A2E6LRX3-F1
#
_cell.length_a   1.000
_cell.length_b   1.000
_cell.length_c   1.000
_cell.angle_alpha   90.00
_cell.angle_beta   90.00
_cell.angle_gamma   90.00
#
_symmetry.space_group_name_H-M   'P 1'
#
loop_
_entity.id
_entity.type
_entity.pdbx_description
1 polymer ?
#
loop_
_entity_poly.entity_id
_entity_poly.type
_entity_poly.pdbx_seq_one_letter_code
_entity_poly.pdbx_strand_id
1 'polypeptide(L)'
;MRVVRCLSFMGPPSRASALDSSAALWSLRRSGAMIAARGATEGDAMNRDTGFNLDETRRWVTGAIVDPHATAAAFRASEPGWQHTFMVLTLPIYVAAAAAGFLLSLIFGTTFMFGAMASSPLWFLVSLAWSLAYVFVAALIFDVLAGVFEGRRDFDGAFAALSLAMVPAVAGGVLSPVPWIGWLIGLAAGIYSLVLLYHFVPVFMTVPEAKRVVHFVVSLIAAIVVNMVVAGLLGAMFGPDLEDYLGESTVPASSGGLFGDFERQASVAEQASQDTYQPPSDGRLTEAQVRAYVRTLERTAELRERLGRQLEGLDEDAASIGDIFSGMKDATRLATAEMEVVKTGGGNWAEHQWVRNQLETARIQQDGSPAIEHNYALFLEYRDRIERLE
;
A
#
# COMPACT_ATOMS: atom_id res chain seq x y z
N MET A 1 -22.89 28.82 -100.77
CA MET A 1 -21.88 28.47 -101.79
C MET A 1 -20.50 28.52 -101.10
N ARG A 2 -19.79 27.38 -101.02
CA ARG A 2 -18.35 27.16 -100.70
C ARG A 2 -17.78 27.74 -99.37
N VAL A 3 -17.29 26.97 -98.38
CA VAL A 3 -16.18 25.98 -98.29
C VAL A 3 -14.80 26.62 -97.98
N VAL A 4 -14.07 26.03 -97.00
CA VAL A 4 -12.63 26.13 -96.59
C VAL A 4 -12.27 27.31 -95.64
N ARG A 5 -11.79 27.19 -94.38
CA ARG A 5 -10.74 26.42 -93.63
C ARG A 5 -9.36 27.10 -93.62
N CYS A 6 -8.85 27.48 -92.42
CA CYS A 6 -7.45 27.47 -91.90
C CYS A 6 -7.37 28.36 -90.64
N LEU A 7 -7.27 27.82 -89.42
CA LEU A 7 -6.08 27.36 -88.66
C LEU A 7 -5.33 28.48 -87.88
N SER A 8 -5.37 28.30 -86.55
CA SER A 8 -4.35 28.61 -85.53
C SER A 8 -4.10 30.05 -85.08
N PHE A 9 -4.49 30.39 -83.84
CA PHE A 9 -3.53 30.47 -82.72
C PHE A 9 -4.28 30.56 -81.37
N MET A 10 -3.75 29.84 -80.38
CA MET A 10 -4.30 29.62 -79.05
C MET A 10 -3.72 30.67 -78.08
N GLY A 11 -4.58 31.41 -77.38
CA GLY A 11 -4.22 32.30 -76.28
C GLY A 11 -5.20 32.11 -75.11
N PRO A 12 -4.74 31.84 -73.88
CA PRO A 12 -5.64 31.60 -72.75
C PRO A 12 -6.24 32.90 -72.18
N PRO A 13 -7.44 32.85 -71.57
CA PRO A 13 -8.17 34.03 -71.12
C PRO A 13 -7.66 34.61 -69.79
N SER A 14 -7.97 35.89 -69.62
CA SER A 14 -7.56 36.83 -68.58
C SER A 14 -8.02 36.48 -67.16
N ARG A 15 -7.14 36.78 -66.18
CA ARG A 15 -7.38 36.70 -64.73
C ARG A 15 -8.22 37.89 -64.25
N ALA A 16 -9.43 37.66 -63.78
CA ALA A 16 -10.19 38.59 -62.95
C ALA A 16 -11.16 37.84 -62.03
N SER A 17 -10.73 37.48 -60.80
CA SER A 17 -11.59 37.18 -59.63
C SER A 17 -10.82 36.59 -58.42
N ALA A 18 -9.66 37.14 -58.04
CA ALA A 18 -8.84 36.59 -56.94
C ALA A 18 -8.54 37.60 -55.81
N LEU A 19 -9.48 38.49 -55.47
CA LEU A 19 -9.28 39.48 -54.41
C LEU A 19 -10.34 39.50 -53.29
N ASP A 20 -11.28 38.55 -53.24
CA ASP A 20 -12.33 38.52 -52.19
C ASP A 20 -12.22 37.33 -51.21
N SER A 21 -11.20 36.48 -51.36
CA SER A 21 -11.05 35.28 -50.52
C SER A 21 -10.38 35.57 -49.17
N SER A 22 -9.63 36.67 -49.05
CA SER A 22 -8.92 37.00 -47.81
C SER A 22 -9.85 37.60 -46.75
N ALA A 23 -10.77 38.49 -47.13
CA ALA A 23 -11.71 39.13 -46.21
C ALA A 23 -12.67 38.11 -45.55
N ALA A 24 -13.14 37.12 -46.31
CA ALA A 24 -13.98 36.04 -45.81
C ALA A 24 -13.24 35.10 -44.84
N LEU A 25 -11.95 34.85 -45.07
CA LEU A 25 -11.12 34.05 -44.15
C LEU A 25 -10.83 34.79 -42.84
N TRP A 26 -10.70 36.12 -42.88
CA TRP A 26 -10.53 36.95 -41.68
C TRP A 26 -11.80 37.01 -40.82
N SER A 27 -12.99 37.08 -41.43
CA SER A 27 -14.25 37.09 -40.69
C SER A 27 -14.57 35.72 -40.07
N LEU A 28 -14.32 34.61 -40.78
CA LEU A 28 -14.49 33.25 -40.24
C LEU A 28 -13.51 32.95 -39.08
N ARG A 29 -12.26 33.40 -39.17
CA ARG A 29 -11.28 33.25 -38.08
C ARG A 29 -11.63 34.08 -36.86
N ARG A 30 -12.18 35.28 -37.05
CA ARG A 30 -12.64 36.16 -35.96
C ARG A 30 -13.93 35.63 -35.31
N SER A 31 -14.85 35.06 -36.09
CA SER A 31 -16.05 34.37 -35.59
C SER A 31 -15.70 33.07 -34.85
N GLY A 32 -14.76 32.27 -35.36
CA GLY A 32 -14.26 31.09 -34.67
C GLY A 32 -13.54 31.43 -33.36
N ALA A 33 -12.75 32.51 -33.33
CA ALA A 33 -12.12 33.01 -32.12
C ALA A 33 -13.14 33.59 -31.12
N MET A 34 -14.23 34.23 -31.58
CA MET A 34 -15.31 34.69 -30.71
C MET A 34 -16.17 33.54 -30.18
N ILE A 35 -16.41 32.48 -30.96
CA ILE A 35 -17.12 31.28 -30.49
C ILE A 35 -16.24 30.48 -29.52
N ALA A 36 -14.92 30.40 -29.76
CA ALA A 36 -13.97 29.79 -28.84
C ALA A 36 -13.80 30.61 -27.55
N ALA A 37 -13.76 31.94 -27.64
CA ALA A 37 -13.73 32.82 -26.48
C ALA A 37 -15.05 32.79 -25.71
N ARG A 38 -16.19 32.73 -26.41
CA ARG A 38 -17.52 32.61 -25.79
C ARG A 38 -17.73 31.24 -25.14
N GLY A 39 -17.29 30.16 -25.78
CA GLY A 39 -17.29 28.80 -25.21
C GLY A 39 -16.31 28.65 -24.05
N ALA A 40 -15.16 29.35 -24.08
CA ALA A 40 -14.27 29.46 -22.94
C ALA A 40 -14.94 30.22 -21.80
N THR A 41 -15.61 31.35 -22.04
CA THR A 41 -16.31 32.11 -20.99
C THR A 41 -17.59 31.45 -20.48
N GLU A 42 -18.31 30.68 -21.31
CA GLU A 42 -19.49 29.90 -20.91
C GLU A 42 -19.09 28.65 -20.11
N GLY A 43 -17.97 27.99 -20.45
CA GLY A 43 -17.35 26.96 -19.62
C GLY A 43 -16.80 27.52 -18.30
N ASP A 44 -16.19 28.70 -18.33
CA ASP A 44 -15.64 29.40 -17.16
C ASP A 44 -16.75 29.95 -16.24
N ALA A 45 -17.93 30.28 -16.79
CA ALA A 45 -19.10 30.68 -16.01
C ALA A 45 -19.80 29.48 -15.34
N MET A 46 -19.85 28.31 -16.00
CA MET A 46 -20.42 27.10 -15.42
C MET A 46 -19.50 26.44 -14.37
N ASN A 47 -18.19 26.70 -14.45
CA ASN A 47 -17.14 26.22 -13.53
C ASN A 47 -16.99 27.07 -12.23
N ARG A 48 -17.54 28.29 -12.18
CA ARG A 48 -17.43 29.16 -10.99
C ARG A 48 -18.49 28.91 -9.92
N ASP A 49 -19.61 28.28 -10.28
CA ASP A 49 -20.78 28.12 -9.38
C ASP A 49 -20.90 26.73 -8.76
N THR A 50 -20.04 25.79 -9.15
CA THR A 50 -19.88 24.49 -8.49
C THR A 50 -18.46 24.44 -7.94
N GLY A 51 -18.26 24.11 -6.66
CA GLY A 51 -16.95 24.17 -6.00
C GLY A 51 -15.84 23.26 -6.58
N PHE A 52 -16.04 22.68 -7.76
CA PHE A 52 -15.12 21.82 -8.49
C PHE A 52 -14.53 22.58 -9.68
N ASN A 53 -13.25 22.95 -9.61
CA ASN A 53 -12.54 23.68 -10.67
C ASN A 53 -11.38 22.86 -11.23
N LEU A 54 -11.59 22.23 -12.39
CA LEU A 54 -10.61 21.31 -12.98
C LEU A 54 -9.28 21.98 -13.39
N ASP A 55 -9.34 23.23 -13.86
CA ASP A 55 -8.14 23.98 -14.26
C ASP A 55 -7.27 24.30 -13.05
N GLU A 56 -7.93 24.64 -11.94
CA GLU A 56 -7.28 24.89 -10.67
C GLU A 56 -6.71 23.60 -10.07
N THR A 57 -7.47 22.51 -10.06
CA THR A 57 -6.97 21.18 -9.67
C THR A 57 -5.70 20.82 -10.45
N ARG A 58 -5.75 20.92 -11.78
CA ARG A 58 -4.62 20.56 -12.64
C ARG A 58 -3.41 21.42 -12.34
N ARG A 59 -3.59 22.72 -12.11
CA ARG A 59 -2.52 23.65 -11.74
C ARG A 59 -1.83 23.22 -10.46
N TRP A 60 -2.60 22.95 -9.40
CA TRP A 60 -2.05 22.57 -8.10
C TRP A 60 -1.40 21.19 -8.11
N VAL A 61 -2.02 20.20 -8.76
CA VAL A 61 -1.47 18.85 -8.93
C VAL A 61 -0.16 18.88 -9.72
N THR A 62 -0.13 19.60 -10.85
CA THR A 62 1.09 19.72 -11.67
C THR A 62 2.18 20.47 -10.91
N GLY A 63 1.82 21.56 -10.22
CA GLY A 63 2.74 22.32 -9.40
C GLY A 63 3.36 21.49 -8.28
N ALA A 64 2.55 20.68 -7.56
CA ALA A 64 3.04 19.83 -6.49
C ALA A 64 4.06 18.78 -6.95
N ILE A 65 4.00 18.37 -8.23
CA ILE A 65 4.96 17.42 -8.81
C ILE A 65 6.21 18.13 -9.33
N VAL A 66 6.05 19.26 -10.04
CA VAL A 66 7.16 19.94 -10.73
C VAL A 66 7.97 20.87 -9.82
N ASP A 67 7.29 21.68 -9.02
CA ASP A 67 7.90 22.61 -8.07
C ASP A 67 7.08 22.65 -6.77
N PRO A 68 7.24 21.64 -5.90
CA PRO A 68 6.43 21.49 -4.70
C PRO A 68 6.59 22.66 -3.73
N HIS A 69 7.79 23.24 -3.61
CA HIS A 69 8.06 24.31 -2.65
C HIS A 69 7.42 25.63 -3.07
N ALA A 70 7.58 26.03 -4.34
CA ALA A 70 6.90 27.23 -4.84
C ALA A 70 5.39 27.06 -4.84
N THR A 71 4.91 25.87 -5.16
CA THR A 71 3.48 25.55 -5.16
C THR A 71 2.89 25.61 -3.76
N ALA A 72 3.56 25.05 -2.75
CA ALA A 72 3.12 25.14 -1.36
C ALA A 72 3.05 26.59 -0.85
N ALA A 73 4.04 27.41 -1.19
CA ALA A 73 4.03 28.83 -0.83
C ALA A 73 2.87 29.58 -1.50
N ALA A 74 2.64 29.35 -2.80
CA ALA A 74 1.55 29.96 -3.55
C ALA A 74 0.16 29.49 -3.05
N PHE A 75 0.02 28.20 -2.74
CA PHE A 75 -1.21 27.64 -2.20
C PHE A 75 -1.51 28.19 -0.81
N ARG A 76 -0.49 28.28 0.07
CA ARG A 76 -0.66 28.90 1.38
C ARG A 76 -1.08 30.36 1.28
N ALA A 77 -0.53 31.12 0.33
CA ALA A 77 -0.88 32.53 0.12
C ALA A 77 -2.34 32.73 -0.30
N SER A 78 -2.99 31.71 -0.87
CA SER A 78 -4.43 31.75 -1.14
C SER A 78 -5.32 31.52 0.10
N GLU A 79 -4.72 31.20 1.25
CA GLU A 79 -5.41 30.87 2.51
C GLU A 79 -6.68 30.02 2.31
N PRO A 80 -6.59 28.88 1.61
CA PRO A 80 -7.76 28.11 1.24
C PRO A 80 -8.33 27.41 2.48
N GLY A 81 -9.63 27.58 2.72
CA GLY A 81 -10.33 26.76 3.71
C GLY A 81 -10.25 25.27 3.35
N TRP A 82 -10.34 24.38 4.35
CA TRP A 82 -10.24 22.94 4.17
C TRP A 82 -11.27 22.39 3.17
N GLN A 83 -12.47 22.98 3.13
CA GLN A 83 -13.54 22.61 2.19
C GLN A 83 -13.14 22.90 0.74
N HIS A 84 -12.52 24.06 0.49
CA HIS A 84 -12.03 24.44 -0.83
C HIS A 84 -10.91 23.49 -1.26
N THR A 85 -9.93 23.23 -0.38
CA THR A 85 -8.85 22.28 -0.63
C THR A 85 -9.38 20.85 -0.87
N PHE A 86 -10.43 20.45 -0.16
CA PHE A 86 -11.07 19.16 -0.36
C PHE A 86 -11.69 19.07 -1.76
N MET A 87 -12.51 20.05 -2.16
CA MET A 87 -13.22 20.03 -3.44
C MET A 87 -12.31 20.24 -4.64
N VAL A 88 -11.28 21.09 -4.52
CA VAL A 88 -10.40 21.48 -5.62
C VAL A 88 -9.18 20.58 -5.76
N LEU A 89 -8.66 19.99 -4.67
CA LEU A 89 -7.43 19.21 -4.72
C LEU A 89 -7.64 17.75 -4.31
N THR A 90 -8.22 17.52 -3.13
CA THR A 90 -8.20 16.18 -2.50
C THR A 90 -9.21 15.23 -3.16
N LEU A 91 -10.47 15.62 -3.27
CA LEU A 91 -11.49 14.77 -3.88
C LEU A 91 -11.17 14.44 -5.36
N PRO A 92 -10.81 15.41 -6.22
CA PRO A 92 -10.57 15.12 -7.63
C PRO A 92 -9.38 14.18 -7.85
N ILE A 93 -8.27 14.37 -7.11
CA ILE A 93 -7.08 13.53 -7.30
C ILE A 93 -7.33 12.09 -6.85
N TYR A 94 -8.01 11.89 -5.71
CA TYR A 94 -8.34 10.56 -5.22
C TYR A 94 -9.33 9.85 -6.12
N VAL A 95 -10.36 10.54 -6.61
CA VAL A 95 -11.32 9.97 -7.57
C VAL A 95 -10.63 9.59 -8.89
N ALA A 96 -9.79 10.49 -9.44
CA ALA A 96 -9.05 10.22 -10.65
C ALA A 96 -8.08 9.05 -10.49
N ALA A 97 -7.37 8.98 -9.37
CA ALA A 97 -6.45 7.90 -9.06
C ALA A 97 -7.15 6.56 -8.87
N ALA A 98 -8.29 6.55 -8.17
CA ALA A 98 -9.10 5.36 -7.97
C ALA A 98 -9.64 4.83 -9.31
N ALA A 99 -10.13 5.71 -10.19
CA ALA A 99 -10.58 5.33 -11.53
C ALA A 99 -9.43 4.80 -12.40
N ALA A 100 -8.29 5.49 -12.43
CA ALA A 100 -7.13 5.08 -13.22
C ALA A 100 -6.53 3.75 -12.74
N GLY A 101 -6.39 3.59 -11.43
CA GLY A 101 -5.89 2.36 -10.82
C GLY A 101 -6.82 1.17 -11.01
N PHE A 102 -8.14 1.41 -10.95
CA PHE A 102 -9.14 0.38 -11.27
C PHE A 102 -8.99 -0.11 -12.71
N LEU A 103 -8.91 0.80 -13.69
CA LEU A 103 -8.69 0.43 -15.09
C LEU A 103 -7.38 -0.34 -15.29
N LEU A 104 -6.30 0.08 -14.62
CA LEU A 104 -5.00 -0.57 -14.72
C LEU A 104 -5.03 -1.98 -14.09
N SER A 105 -5.78 -2.16 -13.01
CA SER A 105 -6.00 -3.48 -12.39
C SER A 105 -6.74 -4.46 -13.31
N LEU A 106 -7.72 -3.97 -14.10
CA LEU A 106 -8.41 -4.77 -15.10
C LEU A 106 -7.47 -5.23 -16.23
N ILE A 107 -6.48 -4.41 -16.59
CA ILE A 107 -5.54 -4.70 -17.68
C ILE A 107 -4.50 -5.74 -17.26
N PHE A 108 -3.92 -5.58 -16.07
CA PHE A 108 -2.81 -6.43 -15.62
C PHE A 108 -3.25 -7.65 -14.81
N GLY A 109 -4.54 -7.74 -14.44
CA GLY A 109 -5.04 -8.82 -13.59
C GLY A 109 -4.39 -8.84 -12.20
N THR A 110 -3.77 -7.73 -11.81
CA THR A 110 -3.07 -7.55 -10.55
C THR A 110 -3.93 -6.80 -9.55
N THR A 111 -3.71 -7.12 -8.29
CA THR A 111 -4.30 -6.40 -7.18
C THR A 111 -3.72 -4.99 -7.09
N PHE A 112 -4.53 -3.97 -7.34
CA PHE A 112 -4.21 -2.57 -7.03
C PHE A 112 -3.96 -2.38 -5.52
N MET A 113 -3.33 -1.27 -5.11
CA MET A 113 -3.24 -0.87 -3.68
C MET A 113 -4.63 -0.84 -2.99
N PHE A 114 -5.71 -0.65 -3.76
CA PHE A 114 -7.12 -0.78 -3.35
C PHE A 114 -7.81 -2.07 -3.84
N GLY A 115 -7.05 -2.98 -4.45
CA GLY A 115 -7.50 -4.02 -5.38
C GLY A 115 -7.77 -5.37 -4.77
N ALA A 116 -7.30 -5.64 -3.54
CA ALA A 116 -7.65 -6.87 -2.81
C ALA A 116 -9.16 -6.87 -2.51
N MET A 117 -9.73 -5.67 -2.49
CA MET A 117 -11.13 -5.34 -2.24
C MET A 117 -11.89 -4.93 -3.53
N ALA A 118 -11.28 -4.96 -4.72
CA ALA A 118 -11.88 -4.38 -5.95
C ALA A 118 -12.78 -5.32 -6.76
N SER A 119 -13.06 -6.54 -6.31
CA SER A 119 -14.07 -7.40 -6.95
C SER A 119 -15.50 -6.84 -6.79
N SER A 120 -15.73 -5.96 -5.83
CA SER A 120 -17.03 -5.35 -5.55
C SER A 120 -17.01 -3.82 -5.69
N PRO A 121 -17.94 -3.22 -6.47
CA PRO A 121 -18.09 -1.76 -6.58
C PRO A 121 -18.38 -1.08 -5.23
N LEU A 122 -19.06 -1.77 -4.30
CA LEU A 122 -19.32 -1.24 -2.96
C LEU A 122 -18.03 -1.07 -2.18
N TRP A 123 -17.12 -2.03 -2.26
CA TRP A 123 -15.85 -1.99 -1.58
C TRP A 123 -14.89 -0.94 -2.13
N PHE A 124 -14.92 -0.73 -3.44
CA PHE A 124 -14.24 0.40 -4.06
C PHE A 124 -14.69 1.73 -3.42
N LEU A 125 -15.99 1.95 -3.27
CA LEU A 125 -16.53 3.16 -2.66
C LEU A 125 -16.16 3.29 -1.17
N VAL A 126 -16.23 2.19 -0.42
CA VAL A 126 -15.82 2.17 1.00
C VAL A 126 -14.34 2.52 1.15
N SER A 127 -13.47 1.95 0.30
CA SER A 127 -12.03 2.22 0.35
C SER A 127 -11.66 3.65 -0.03
N LEU A 128 -12.37 4.23 -1.02
CA LEU A 128 -12.25 5.63 -1.39
C LEU A 128 -12.70 6.55 -0.24
N ALA A 129 -13.87 6.28 0.36
CA ALA A 129 -14.38 7.03 1.49
C ALA A 129 -13.44 6.97 2.70
N TRP A 130 -12.89 5.77 2.99
CA TRP A 130 -11.90 5.57 4.03
C TRP A 130 -10.63 6.39 3.81
N SER A 131 -10.12 6.39 2.58
CA SER A 131 -8.91 7.15 2.23
C SER A 131 -9.10 8.65 2.43
N LEU A 132 -10.24 9.18 1.98
CA LEU A 132 -10.58 10.59 2.16
C LEU A 132 -10.79 10.94 3.64
N ALA A 133 -11.46 10.06 4.41
CA ALA A 133 -11.64 10.23 5.84
C ALA A 133 -10.31 10.22 6.60
N TYR A 134 -9.37 9.36 6.19
CA TYR A 134 -8.06 9.28 6.84
C TYR A 134 -7.22 10.54 6.61
N VAL A 135 -7.31 11.20 5.45
CA VAL A 135 -6.67 12.52 5.24
C VAL A 135 -7.18 13.55 6.25
N PHE A 136 -8.49 13.54 6.53
CA PHE A 136 -9.09 14.43 7.53
C PHE A 136 -8.58 14.12 8.95
N VAL A 137 -8.51 12.83 9.32
CA VAL A 137 -7.98 12.39 10.62
C VAL A 137 -6.50 12.77 10.76
N ALA A 138 -5.69 12.55 9.72
CA ALA A 138 -4.29 12.94 9.71
C ALA A 138 -4.13 14.47 9.88
N ALA A 139 -4.95 15.27 9.20
CA ALA A 139 -4.93 16.73 9.35
C ALA A 139 -5.26 17.18 10.77
N LEU A 140 -6.22 16.52 11.42
CA LEU A 140 -6.57 16.79 12.81
C LEU A 140 -5.41 16.47 13.76
N ILE A 141 -4.73 15.33 13.55
CA ILE A 141 -3.57 14.94 14.35
C ILE A 141 -2.46 15.98 14.22
N PHE A 142 -2.12 16.38 12.99
CA PHE A 142 -1.09 17.39 12.74
C PHE A 142 -1.46 18.77 13.31
N ASP A 143 -2.71 19.22 13.19
CA ASP A 143 -3.19 20.47 13.80
C ASP A 143 -3.06 20.44 15.35
N VAL A 144 -3.55 19.37 15.99
CA VAL A 144 -3.51 19.23 17.44
C VAL A 144 -2.08 19.23 17.95
N LEU A 145 -1.20 18.43 17.33
CA LEU A 145 0.20 18.33 17.72
C LEU A 145 0.97 19.60 17.38
N ALA A 146 0.57 20.38 16.37
CA ALA A 146 1.21 21.66 16.08
C ALA A 146 1.08 22.59 17.30
N GLY A 147 -0.10 22.64 17.92
CA GLY A 147 -0.31 23.42 19.16
C GLY A 147 0.55 22.95 20.35
N VAL A 148 0.88 21.65 20.44
CA VAL A 148 1.74 21.10 21.50
C VAL A 148 3.21 21.50 21.30
N PHE A 149 3.66 21.60 20.05
CA PHE A 149 5.04 21.86 19.69
C PHE A 149 5.33 23.34 19.34
N GLU A 150 4.58 24.27 19.95
CA GLU A 150 4.70 25.73 19.73
C GLU A 150 4.43 26.20 18.28
N GLY A 151 3.77 25.37 17.48
CA GLY A 151 3.21 25.79 16.20
C GLY A 151 1.87 26.52 16.36
N ARG A 152 1.41 27.11 15.26
CA ARG A 152 0.05 27.67 15.15
C ARG A 152 -0.91 26.54 14.82
N ARG A 153 -1.97 26.42 15.62
CA ARG A 153 -3.13 25.60 15.27
C ARG A 153 -3.86 26.23 14.11
N ASP A 154 -3.93 25.50 13.02
CA ASP A 154 -4.51 25.91 11.76
C ASP A 154 -4.89 24.63 11.00
N PHE A 155 -6.12 24.18 11.19
CA PHE A 155 -6.64 22.98 10.54
C PHE A 155 -6.69 23.12 9.02
N ASP A 156 -7.04 24.32 8.52
CA ASP A 156 -7.08 24.61 7.08
C ASP A 156 -5.69 24.46 6.47
N GLY A 157 -4.68 25.03 7.13
CA GLY A 157 -3.28 24.88 6.75
C GLY A 157 -2.76 23.44 6.85
N ALA A 158 -3.10 22.71 7.92
CA ALA A 158 -2.70 21.32 8.09
C ALA A 158 -3.28 20.41 7.00
N PHE A 159 -4.57 20.59 6.68
CA PHE A 159 -5.24 19.85 5.61
C PHE A 159 -4.63 20.19 4.24
N ALA A 160 -4.38 21.47 3.97
CA ALA A 160 -3.68 21.91 2.75
C ALA A 160 -2.29 21.30 2.58
N ALA A 161 -1.49 21.28 3.65
CA ALA A 161 -0.16 20.67 3.64
C ALA A 161 -0.22 19.17 3.31
N LEU A 162 -1.13 18.43 3.94
CA LEU A 162 -1.32 17.00 3.71
C LEU A 162 -1.81 16.72 2.29
N SER A 163 -2.83 17.42 1.83
CA SER A 163 -3.39 17.21 0.50
C SER A 163 -2.37 17.47 -0.61
N LEU A 164 -1.55 18.52 -0.49
CA LEU A 164 -0.45 18.79 -1.43
C LEU A 164 0.66 17.74 -1.34
N ALA A 165 1.06 17.38 -0.12
CA ALA A 165 2.12 16.41 0.09
C ALA A 165 1.74 15.02 -0.43
N MET A 166 0.47 14.64 -0.36
CA MET A 166 -0.02 13.33 -0.82
C MET A 166 -0.15 13.21 -2.34
N VAL A 167 -0.08 14.30 -3.10
CA VAL A 167 -0.19 14.28 -4.57
C VAL A 167 0.73 13.22 -5.22
N PRO A 168 2.04 13.16 -4.90
CA PRO A 168 2.91 12.16 -5.49
C PRO A 168 2.56 10.74 -5.03
N ALA A 169 2.23 10.53 -3.76
CA ALA A 169 1.87 9.20 -3.25
C ALA A 169 0.62 8.64 -3.93
N VAL A 170 -0.40 9.47 -4.11
CA VAL A 170 -1.63 9.08 -4.83
C VAL A 170 -1.30 8.77 -6.28
N ALA A 171 -0.49 9.58 -6.96
CA ALA A 171 -0.05 9.34 -8.33
C ALA A 171 0.80 8.07 -8.49
N GLY A 172 1.73 7.81 -7.59
CA GLY A 172 2.52 6.58 -7.57
C GLY A 172 1.68 5.35 -7.22
N GLY A 173 0.66 5.55 -6.37
CA GLY A 173 -0.36 4.56 -6.06
C GLY A 173 -1.04 4.04 -7.33
N VAL A 174 -1.45 4.91 -8.25
CA VAL A 174 -2.06 4.55 -9.56
C VAL A 174 -1.22 3.56 -10.35
N LEU A 175 0.11 3.67 -10.26
CA LEU A 175 1.06 2.83 -10.98
C LEU A 175 1.36 1.51 -10.26
N SER A 176 0.88 1.32 -9.03
CA SER A 176 1.08 0.08 -8.26
C SER A 176 0.62 -1.22 -8.94
N PRO A 177 -0.44 -1.26 -9.78
CA PRO A 177 -0.83 -2.48 -10.50
C PRO A 177 0.18 -2.94 -11.55
N VAL A 178 1.10 -2.06 -11.98
CA VAL A 178 2.09 -2.42 -13.00
C VAL A 178 2.99 -3.53 -12.47
N PRO A 179 3.04 -4.72 -13.11
CA PRO A 179 3.84 -5.83 -12.62
C PRO A 179 5.32 -5.45 -12.48
N TRP A 180 5.99 -6.05 -11.49
CA TRP A 180 7.43 -5.91 -11.19
C TRP A 180 7.88 -4.53 -10.68
N ILE A 181 7.48 -3.45 -11.34
CA ILE A 181 7.95 -2.09 -11.07
C ILE A 181 6.94 -1.21 -10.33
N GLY A 182 5.65 -1.54 -10.36
CA GLY A 182 4.58 -0.69 -9.82
C GLY A 182 4.72 -0.43 -8.32
N TRP A 183 5.06 -1.47 -7.55
CA TRP A 183 5.27 -1.33 -6.11
C TRP A 183 6.50 -0.46 -5.77
N LEU A 184 7.58 -0.53 -6.56
CA LEU A 184 8.76 0.34 -6.40
C LEU A 184 8.40 1.80 -6.65
N ILE A 185 7.62 2.07 -7.70
CA ILE A 185 7.15 3.42 -8.02
C ILE A 185 6.24 3.95 -6.90
N GLY A 186 5.30 3.13 -6.43
CA GLY A 186 4.42 3.48 -5.32
C GLY A 186 5.21 3.77 -4.03
N LEU A 187 6.20 2.95 -3.71
CA LEU A 187 7.07 3.14 -2.54
C LEU A 187 7.90 4.42 -2.66
N ALA A 188 8.55 4.65 -3.80
CA ALA A 188 9.35 5.85 -4.03
C ALA A 188 8.49 7.12 -3.92
N ALA A 189 7.29 7.10 -4.50
CA ALA A 189 6.35 8.21 -4.43
C ALA A 189 5.78 8.43 -3.01
N GLY A 190 5.58 7.36 -2.24
CA GLY A 190 5.19 7.41 -0.83
C GLY A 190 6.30 7.96 0.09
N ILE A 191 7.57 7.59 -0.16
CA ILE A 191 8.70 8.19 0.57
C ILE A 191 8.81 9.68 0.23
N TYR A 192 8.68 10.02 -1.05
CA TYR A 192 8.74 11.41 -1.50
C TYR A 192 7.62 12.27 -0.90
N SER A 193 6.39 11.75 -0.79
CA SER A 193 5.28 12.46 -0.16
C SER A 193 5.54 12.78 1.32
N LEU A 194 6.18 11.89 2.07
CA LEU A 194 6.58 12.14 3.45
C LEU A 194 7.66 13.23 3.55
N VAL A 195 8.61 13.24 2.61
CA VAL A 195 9.65 14.29 2.53
C VAL A 195 9.01 15.65 2.22
N LEU A 196 8.03 15.71 1.33
CA LEU A 196 7.26 16.92 1.05
C LEU A 196 6.48 17.39 2.28
N LEU A 197 5.79 16.48 2.95
CA LEU A 197 5.03 16.81 4.15
C LEU A 197 5.93 17.40 5.23
N TYR A 198 7.12 16.82 5.47
CA TYR A 198 8.11 17.36 6.39
C TYR A 198 8.51 18.81 6.07
N HIS A 199 8.64 19.15 4.78
CA HIS A 199 8.94 20.52 4.35
C HIS A 199 7.73 21.46 4.40
N PHE A 200 6.52 20.95 4.23
CA PHE A 200 5.29 21.75 4.25
C PHE A 200 4.83 22.07 5.67
N VAL A 201 5.12 21.23 6.67
CA VAL A 201 4.82 21.47 8.09
C VAL A 201 5.18 22.89 8.56
N PRO A 202 6.43 23.38 8.45
CA PRO A 202 6.78 24.74 8.89
C PRO A 202 6.12 25.81 8.04
N VAL A 203 5.87 25.52 6.76
CA VAL A 203 5.20 26.44 5.84
C VAL A 203 3.78 26.66 6.31
N PHE A 204 2.97 25.63 6.55
CA PHE A 204 1.55 25.83 6.86
C PHE A 204 1.29 26.09 8.34
N MET A 205 1.92 25.34 9.26
CA MET A 205 1.63 25.37 10.70
C MET A 205 2.62 26.23 11.51
N THR A 206 3.58 26.89 10.87
CA THR A 206 4.57 27.78 11.52
C THR A 206 5.34 27.12 12.68
N VAL A 207 5.52 25.80 12.63
CA VAL A 207 6.25 25.05 13.67
C VAL A 207 7.73 25.49 13.69
N PRO A 208 8.29 25.83 14.86
CA PRO A 208 9.70 26.19 14.98
C PRO A 208 10.62 25.10 14.42
N GLU A 209 11.69 25.51 13.73
CA GLU A 209 12.61 24.57 13.06
C GLU A 209 13.24 23.56 14.03
N ALA A 210 13.57 23.99 15.25
CA ALA A 210 14.10 23.12 16.29
C ALA A 210 13.13 22.00 16.72
N LYS A 211 11.81 22.19 16.56
CA LYS A 211 10.76 21.24 16.95
C LYS A 211 10.14 20.52 15.77
N ARG A 212 10.48 20.90 14.54
CA ARG A 212 9.92 20.35 13.30
C ARG A 212 10.05 18.84 13.22
N VAL A 213 11.24 18.30 13.50
CA VAL A 213 11.51 16.85 13.43
C VAL A 213 10.68 16.10 14.47
N VAL A 214 10.65 16.58 15.71
CA VAL A 214 9.88 15.95 16.79
C VAL A 214 8.39 15.98 16.48
N HIS A 215 7.86 17.14 16.08
CA HIS A 215 6.46 17.27 15.66
C HIS A 215 6.12 16.30 14.52
N PHE A 216 6.96 16.23 13.48
CA PHE A 216 6.71 15.35 12.34
C PHE A 216 6.71 13.87 12.72
N VAL A 217 7.73 13.41 13.46
CA VAL A 217 7.85 12.00 13.85
C VAL A 217 6.71 11.59 14.79
N VAL A 218 6.39 12.43 15.78
CA VAL A 218 5.31 12.12 16.73
C VAL A 218 3.95 12.13 16.03
N SER A 219 3.69 13.08 15.13
CA SER A 219 2.46 13.13 14.33
C SER A 219 2.33 11.93 13.40
N LEU A 220 3.43 11.51 12.77
CA LEU A 220 3.45 10.33 11.89
C LEU A 220 3.15 9.04 12.66
N ILE A 221 3.80 8.83 13.81
CA ILE A 221 3.55 7.68 14.68
C ILE A 221 2.10 7.71 15.18
N ALA A 222 1.61 8.86 15.63
CA ALA A 222 0.23 9.00 16.08
C ALA A 222 -0.78 8.67 14.96
N ALA A 223 -0.53 9.13 13.73
CA ALA A 223 -1.36 8.81 12.58
C ALA A 223 -1.39 7.30 12.30
N ILE A 224 -0.23 6.63 12.32
CA ILE A 224 -0.14 5.17 12.14
C ILE A 224 -0.90 4.43 13.25
N VAL A 225 -0.70 4.81 14.52
CA VAL A 225 -1.39 4.16 15.66
C VAL A 225 -2.90 4.34 15.55
N VAL A 226 -3.38 5.54 15.21
CA VAL A 226 -4.82 5.78 15.00
C VAL A 226 -5.33 4.94 13.84
N ASN A 227 -4.60 4.86 12.72
CA ASN A 227 -4.98 4.00 11.60
C ASN A 227 -5.13 2.54 12.03
N MET A 228 -4.14 2.00 12.75
CA MET A 228 -4.15 0.62 13.25
C MET A 228 -5.31 0.34 14.21
N VAL A 229 -5.59 1.28 15.13
CA VAL A 229 -6.71 1.14 16.06
C VAL A 229 -8.04 1.13 15.33
N VAL A 230 -8.27 2.08 14.41
CA VAL A 230 -9.54 2.14 13.69
C VAL A 230 -9.69 0.95 12.75
N ALA A 231 -8.61 0.53 12.06
CA ALA A 231 -8.61 -0.69 11.24
C ALA A 231 -8.91 -1.94 12.07
N GLY A 232 -8.30 -2.08 13.25
CA GLY A 232 -8.53 -3.20 14.16
C GLY A 232 -9.96 -3.23 14.71
N LEU A 233 -10.52 -2.08 15.06
CA LEU A 233 -11.92 -1.97 15.51
C LEU A 233 -12.90 -2.34 14.40
N LEU A 234 -12.66 -1.85 13.18
CA LEU A 234 -13.50 -2.22 12.03
C LEU A 234 -13.36 -3.70 11.67
N GLY A 235 -12.14 -4.25 11.72
CA GLY A 235 -11.91 -5.69 11.54
C GLY A 235 -12.64 -6.53 12.58
N ALA A 236 -12.65 -6.11 13.85
CA ALA A 236 -13.38 -6.81 14.91
C ALA A 236 -14.91 -6.67 14.78
N MET A 237 -15.40 -5.52 14.29
CA MET A 237 -16.84 -5.26 14.14
C MET A 237 -17.45 -5.91 12.89
N PHE A 238 -16.70 -5.95 11.80
CA PHE A 238 -17.20 -6.41 10.51
C PHE A 238 -16.61 -7.74 10.06
N GLY A 239 -15.50 -8.21 10.64
CA GLY A 239 -14.75 -9.40 10.22
C GLY A 239 -15.59 -10.66 9.99
N PRO A 240 -16.47 -11.09 10.93
CA PRO A 240 -17.25 -12.32 10.77
C PRO A 240 -18.25 -12.26 9.61
N ASP A 241 -18.93 -11.13 9.42
CA ASP A 241 -19.89 -10.94 8.33
C ASP A 241 -19.18 -10.62 7.00
N LEU A 242 -17.97 -10.07 7.05
CA LEU A 242 -17.16 -9.73 5.87
C LEU A 242 -16.74 -10.97 5.10
N GLU A 243 -16.33 -12.01 5.82
CA GLU A 243 -15.82 -13.26 5.26
C GLU A 243 -16.92 -14.01 4.48
N ASP A 244 -18.15 -14.01 5.01
CA ASP A 244 -19.34 -14.60 4.39
C ASP A 244 -19.83 -13.82 3.15
N TYR A 245 -19.73 -12.48 3.14
CA TYR A 245 -20.11 -11.64 1.98
C TYR A 245 -19.03 -11.59 0.88
N LEU A 246 -17.77 -11.83 1.23
CA LEU A 246 -16.64 -11.81 0.29
C LEU A 246 -16.43 -13.15 -0.44
N GLY A 247 -17.10 -14.23 0.00
CA GLY A 247 -16.74 -15.59 -0.38
C GLY A 247 -15.29 -15.89 -0.03
N GLU A 248 -14.78 -17.07 -0.39
CA GLU A 248 -13.34 -17.38 -0.33
C GLU A 248 -12.54 -16.58 -1.39
N SER A 249 -12.76 -15.27 -1.43
CA SER A 249 -11.79 -14.32 -1.92
C SER A 249 -10.75 -14.27 -0.81
N THR A 250 -9.71 -15.07 -0.96
CA THR A 250 -8.40 -14.74 -0.42
C THR A 250 -8.26 -13.23 -0.56
N VAL A 251 -8.31 -12.48 0.54
CA VAL A 251 -7.70 -11.15 0.56
C VAL A 251 -6.31 -11.46 0.01
N PRO A 252 -5.95 -11.10 -1.25
CA PRO A 252 -4.63 -11.41 -1.68
C PRO A 252 -3.75 -10.68 -0.67
N ALA A 253 -3.00 -11.49 0.08
CA ALA A 253 -1.78 -11.14 0.75
C ALA A 253 -0.76 -10.69 -0.32
N SER A 254 -1.16 -9.76 -1.18
CA SER A 254 -0.34 -9.07 -2.16
C SER A 254 0.46 -7.95 -1.50
N SER A 255 0.28 -7.73 -0.19
CA SER A 255 1.42 -7.44 0.67
C SER A 255 2.19 -8.73 0.96
N GLY A 256 2.88 -9.26 -0.07
CA GLY A 256 4.01 -10.19 0.10
C GLY A 256 5.21 -9.52 0.79
N GLY A 257 4.95 -8.58 1.71
CA GLY A 257 5.87 -7.86 2.55
C GLY A 257 5.55 -8.10 4.02
N LEU A 258 6.44 -7.62 4.90
CA LEU A 258 6.53 -7.83 6.35
C LEU A 258 5.20 -8.05 7.12
N PHE A 259 4.13 -7.35 6.76
CA PHE A 259 2.83 -7.43 7.45
C PHE A 259 2.03 -8.71 7.17
N GLY A 260 2.11 -9.30 5.98
CA GLY A 260 1.37 -10.54 5.67
C GLY A 260 1.96 -11.77 6.38
N ASP A 261 3.28 -11.82 6.57
CA ASP A 261 3.92 -12.87 7.37
C ASP A 261 3.63 -12.70 8.87
N PHE A 262 3.53 -11.44 9.34
CA PHE A 262 3.17 -11.17 10.74
C PHE A 262 1.73 -11.63 11.05
N GLU A 263 0.78 -11.39 10.16
CA GLU A 263 -0.61 -11.86 10.31
C GLU A 263 -0.72 -13.39 10.28
N ARG A 264 0.02 -14.04 9.37
CA ARG A 264 0.13 -15.51 9.36
C ARG A 264 0.72 -16.04 10.66
N GLN A 265 1.79 -15.41 11.17
CA GLN A 265 2.40 -15.83 12.43
C GLN A 265 1.48 -15.58 13.63
N ALA A 266 0.75 -14.47 13.65
CA ALA A 266 -0.21 -14.16 14.69
C ALA A 266 -1.34 -15.20 14.73
N SER A 267 -1.89 -15.57 13.58
CA SER A 267 -2.94 -16.60 13.50
C SER A 267 -2.43 -18.00 13.88
N VAL A 268 -1.24 -18.40 13.44
CA VAL A 268 -0.62 -19.67 13.87
C VAL A 268 -0.35 -19.68 15.37
N ALA A 269 0.15 -18.57 15.93
CA ALA A 269 0.41 -18.42 17.36
C ALA A 269 -0.88 -18.43 18.19
N GLU A 270 -1.94 -17.78 17.71
CA GLU A 270 -3.26 -17.79 18.36
C GLU A 270 -3.85 -19.20 18.37
N GLN A 271 -3.84 -19.91 17.23
CA GLN A 271 -4.29 -21.30 17.15
C GLN A 271 -3.45 -22.23 18.02
N ALA A 272 -2.15 -21.99 18.16
CA ALA A 272 -1.27 -22.75 19.05
C ALA A 272 -1.56 -22.44 20.53
N SER A 273 -1.97 -21.20 20.86
CA SER A 273 -2.31 -20.80 22.22
C SER A 273 -3.62 -21.42 22.74
N GLN A 274 -4.53 -21.75 21.83
CA GLN A 274 -5.81 -22.40 22.15
C GLN A 274 -5.67 -23.92 22.33
N ASP A 275 -4.55 -24.51 21.87
CA ASP A 275 -4.33 -25.94 22.01
C ASP A 275 -4.16 -26.30 23.50
N THR A 276 -5.04 -27.14 24.00
CA THR A 276 -4.91 -27.76 25.32
C THR A 276 -4.58 -29.24 25.15
N TYR A 277 -3.70 -29.75 26.00
CA TYR A 277 -3.35 -31.17 26.05
C TYR A 277 -3.41 -31.67 27.50
N GLN A 278 -4.00 -32.84 27.71
CA GLN A 278 -4.03 -33.51 29.01
C GLN A 278 -3.02 -34.65 29.00
N PRO A 279 -1.89 -34.52 29.71
CA PRO A 279 -0.89 -35.57 29.80
C PRO A 279 -1.45 -36.86 30.43
N PRO A 280 -0.96 -38.04 30.01
CA PRO A 280 -1.28 -39.29 30.67
C PRO A 280 -0.74 -39.30 32.11
N SER A 281 -1.47 -39.96 33.02
CA SER A 281 -1.17 -39.98 34.46
C SER A 281 0.13 -40.71 34.82
N ASP A 282 0.60 -41.59 33.93
CA ASP A 282 1.86 -42.31 34.09
C ASP A 282 3.07 -41.54 33.56
N GLY A 283 2.86 -40.39 32.90
CA GLY A 283 3.92 -39.55 32.32
C GLY A 283 4.70 -40.24 31.19
N ARG A 284 4.22 -41.35 30.65
CA ARG A 284 4.93 -42.14 29.64
C ARG A 284 4.61 -41.64 28.24
N LEU A 285 5.65 -41.48 27.44
CA LEU A 285 5.56 -41.24 26.01
C LEU A 285 5.15 -42.52 25.30
N THR A 286 4.32 -42.35 24.27
CA THR A 286 4.04 -43.40 23.31
C THR A 286 4.98 -43.30 22.11
N GLU A 287 5.25 -44.43 21.47
CA GLU A 287 6.03 -44.46 20.24
C GLU A 287 5.38 -43.62 19.12
N ALA A 288 4.04 -43.53 19.09
CA ALA A 288 3.31 -42.66 18.17
C ALA A 288 3.65 -41.17 18.36
N GLN A 289 3.72 -40.72 19.62
CA GLN A 289 4.09 -39.35 19.97
C GLN A 289 5.52 -39.02 19.60
N VAL A 290 6.47 -39.92 19.91
CA VAL A 290 7.89 -39.72 19.55
C VAL A 290 8.06 -39.70 18.03
N ARG A 291 7.39 -40.59 17.28
CA ARG A 291 7.40 -40.56 15.82
C ARG A 291 6.80 -39.28 15.24
N ALA A 292 5.73 -38.76 15.83
CA ALA A 292 5.14 -37.50 15.40
C ALA A 292 6.10 -36.33 15.64
N TYR A 293 6.76 -36.30 16.81
CA TYR A 293 7.78 -35.32 17.14
C TYR A 293 8.96 -35.35 16.16
N VAL A 294 9.51 -36.53 15.86
CA VAL A 294 10.61 -36.68 14.90
C VAL A 294 10.20 -36.22 13.49
N ARG A 295 8.98 -36.53 13.03
CA ARG A 295 8.48 -36.04 11.74
C ARG A 295 8.39 -34.51 11.69
N THR A 296 8.03 -33.87 12.80
CA THR A 296 8.04 -32.40 12.89
C THR A 296 9.45 -31.87 12.75
N LEU A 297 10.42 -32.44 13.47
CA LEU A 297 11.84 -32.03 13.37
C LEU A 297 12.39 -32.21 11.95
N GLU A 298 12.08 -33.32 11.26
CA GLU A 298 12.50 -33.56 9.87
C GLU A 298 11.99 -32.45 8.93
N ARG A 299 10.70 -32.11 9.03
CA ARG A 299 10.08 -31.05 8.22
C ARG A 299 10.61 -29.66 8.56
N THR A 300 10.88 -29.39 9.84
CA THR A 300 11.50 -28.13 10.26
C THR A 300 12.92 -28.03 9.73
N ALA A 301 13.73 -29.08 9.79
CA ALA A 301 15.10 -29.10 9.27
C ALA A 301 15.14 -28.85 7.75
N GLU A 302 14.22 -29.45 6.98
CA GLU A 302 14.08 -29.15 5.54
C GLU A 302 13.80 -27.66 5.28
N LEU A 303 12.98 -27.02 6.12
CA LEU A 303 12.70 -25.60 6.02
C LEU A 303 13.95 -24.76 6.32
N ARG A 304 14.70 -25.11 7.38
CA ARG A 304 15.96 -24.43 7.74
C ARG A 304 16.98 -24.52 6.60
N GLU A 305 17.12 -25.69 5.98
CA GLU A 305 18.06 -25.92 4.88
C GLU A 305 17.68 -25.12 3.62
N ARG A 306 16.37 -25.05 3.29
CA ARG A 306 15.89 -24.22 2.17
C ARG A 306 16.18 -22.75 2.38
N LEU A 307 15.98 -22.23 3.59
CA LEU A 307 16.27 -20.84 3.93
C LEU A 307 17.78 -20.55 3.93
N GLY A 308 18.59 -21.47 4.46
CA GLY A 308 20.06 -21.34 4.42
C GLY A 308 20.61 -21.22 3.00
N ARG A 309 20.10 -22.04 2.06
CA ARG A 309 20.46 -21.94 0.63
C ARG A 309 20.05 -20.63 -0.02
N GLN A 310 19.03 -19.94 0.48
CA GLN A 310 18.64 -18.63 -0.02
C GLN A 310 19.58 -17.51 0.47
N LEU A 311 20.15 -17.67 1.67
CA LEU A 311 21.07 -16.70 2.26
C LEU A 311 22.49 -16.80 1.68
N GLU A 312 22.97 -17.99 1.34
CA GLU A 312 24.29 -18.19 0.69
C GLU A 312 24.40 -17.56 -0.71
N GLY A 313 23.27 -17.23 -1.35
CA GLY A 313 23.24 -16.56 -2.65
C GLY A 313 23.42 -15.04 -2.59
N LEU A 314 23.59 -14.46 -1.40
CA LEU A 314 23.68 -13.01 -1.17
C LEU A 314 25.14 -12.58 -1.03
N ASP A 315 25.57 -11.60 -1.81
CA ASP A 315 26.95 -11.10 -1.85
C ASP A 315 27.22 -10.21 -0.61
N GLU A 316 28.15 -10.62 0.27
CA GLU A 316 28.40 -9.98 1.57
C GLU A 316 28.84 -8.50 1.46
N ASP A 317 29.44 -8.12 0.32
CA ASP A 317 29.98 -6.78 0.09
C ASP A 317 28.96 -5.78 -0.51
N ALA A 318 27.74 -6.23 -0.80
CA ALA A 318 26.69 -5.42 -1.43
C ALA A 318 25.30 -5.63 -0.82
N ALA A 319 25.22 -5.85 0.50
CA ALA A 319 23.94 -6.04 1.19
C ALA A 319 22.99 -4.86 0.97
N SER A 320 21.94 -5.08 0.18
CA SER A 320 20.90 -4.10 -0.05
C SER A 320 19.94 -4.06 1.15
N ILE A 321 19.20 -2.96 1.29
CA ILE A 321 18.11 -2.89 2.28
C ILE A 321 17.12 -4.04 2.09
N GLY A 322 16.91 -4.53 0.86
CA GLY A 322 16.09 -5.70 0.57
C GLY A 322 16.63 -7.01 1.17
N ASP A 323 17.95 -7.19 1.19
CA ASP A 323 18.63 -8.38 1.72
C ASP A 323 18.60 -8.40 3.26
N ILE A 324 18.67 -7.23 3.89
CA ILE A 324 18.46 -7.08 5.34
C ILE A 324 17.01 -7.44 5.70
N PHE A 325 16.05 -7.02 4.88
CA PHE A 325 14.63 -7.34 5.09
C PHE A 325 14.28 -8.80 4.83
N SER A 326 14.86 -9.44 3.81
CA SER A 326 14.69 -10.89 3.59
C SER A 326 15.33 -11.70 4.73
N GLY A 327 16.52 -11.33 5.18
CA GLY A 327 17.18 -11.96 6.32
C GLY A 327 16.36 -11.88 7.62
N MET A 328 15.76 -10.72 7.92
CA MET A 328 14.88 -10.57 9.08
C MET A 328 13.60 -11.42 8.95
N LYS A 329 13.02 -11.49 7.75
CA LYS A 329 11.84 -12.31 7.47
C LYS A 329 12.14 -13.81 7.64
N ASP A 330 13.27 -14.26 7.13
CA ASP A 330 13.70 -15.65 7.22
C ASP A 330 14.04 -16.03 8.67
N ALA A 331 14.70 -15.13 9.41
CA ALA A 331 14.95 -15.30 10.85
C ALA A 331 13.64 -15.42 11.66
N THR A 332 12.63 -14.60 11.34
CA THR A 332 11.33 -14.65 12.04
C THR A 332 10.59 -15.95 11.73
N ARG A 333 10.65 -16.43 10.49
CA ARG A 333 10.07 -17.74 10.10
C ARG A 333 10.77 -18.91 10.78
N LEU A 334 12.09 -18.86 10.91
CA LEU A 334 12.87 -19.87 11.63
C LEU A 334 12.45 -19.96 13.10
N ALA A 335 12.15 -18.83 13.73
CA ALA A 335 11.71 -18.79 15.13
C ALA A 335 10.34 -19.46 15.36
N THR A 336 9.45 -19.47 14.36
CA THR A 336 8.11 -20.07 14.45
C THR A 336 7.95 -21.38 13.67
N ALA A 337 9.03 -21.89 13.06
CA ALA A 337 8.97 -22.99 12.09
C ALA A 337 8.39 -24.29 12.66
N GLU A 338 8.77 -24.69 13.87
CA GLU A 338 8.26 -25.92 14.50
C GLU A 338 6.75 -25.82 14.75
N MET A 339 6.30 -24.67 15.25
CA MET A 339 4.89 -24.40 15.52
C MET A 339 4.07 -24.44 14.22
N GLU A 340 4.55 -23.80 13.16
CA GLU A 340 3.89 -23.80 11.85
C GLU A 340 3.79 -25.22 11.28
N VAL A 341 4.86 -26.03 11.37
CA VAL A 341 4.84 -27.44 10.91
C VAL A 341 3.83 -28.28 11.68
N VAL A 342 3.71 -28.08 13.00
CA VAL A 342 2.73 -28.80 13.83
C VAL A 342 1.31 -28.41 13.43
N LYS A 343 1.01 -27.10 13.36
CA LYS A 343 -0.35 -26.62 13.06
C LYS A 343 -0.79 -26.94 11.63
N THR A 344 0.09 -26.73 10.64
CA THR A 344 -0.21 -27.07 9.24
C THR A 344 -0.36 -28.58 9.02
N GLY A 345 0.28 -29.40 9.86
CA GLY A 345 0.09 -30.85 9.89
C GLY A 345 -1.17 -31.33 10.61
N GLY A 346 -2.02 -30.42 11.12
CA GLY A 346 -3.20 -30.74 11.93
C GLY A 346 -2.86 -31.28 13.33
N GLY A 347 -1.64 -31.05 13.81
CA GLY A 347 -1.17 -31.48 15.13
C GLY A 347 -1.51 -30.50 16.24
N ASN A 348 -1.48 -31.00 17.49
CA ASN A 348 -1.69 -30.21 18.70
C ASN A 348 -0.35 -29.67 19.22
N TRP A 349 -0.23 -28.34 19.33
CA TRP A 349 0.99 -27.67 19.80
C TRP A 349 1.30 -27.97 21.26
N ALA A 350 0.30 -28.02 22.14
CA ALA A 350 0.49 -28.33 23.55
C ALA A 350 0.98 -29.79 23.76
N GLU A 351 0.49 -30.74 22.97
CA GLU A 351 1.01 -32.11 22.97
C GLU A 351 2.46 -32.14 22.51
N HIS A 352 2.79 -31.44 21.41
CA HIS A 352 4.16 -31.36 20.89
C HIS A 352 5.13 -30.79 21.94
N GLN A 353 4.76 -29.70 22.62
CA GLN A 353 5.59 -29.12 23.69
C GLN A 353 5.77 -30.07 24.87
N TRP A 354 4.70 -30.78 25.26
CA TRP A 354 4.79 -31.77 26.33
C TRP A 354 5.74 -32.92 25.97
N VAL A 355 5.62 -33.47 24.76
CA VAL A 355 6.50 -34.55 24.26
C VAL A 355 7.96 -34.11 24.25
N ARG A 356 8.24 -32.90 23.73
CA ARG A 356 9.58 -32.31 23.72
C ARG A 356 10.16 -32.24 25.14
N ASN A 357 9.40 -31.69 26.09
CA ASN A 357 9.84 -31.55 27.48
C ASN A 357 10.09 -32.91 28.14
N GLN A 358 9.28 -33.94 27.85
CA GLN A 358 9.49 -35.29 28.38
C GLN A 358 10.76 -35.95 27.80
N LEU A 359 11.01 -35.80 26.50
CA LEU A 359 12.24 -36.30 25.86
C LEU A 359 13.48 -35.60 26.39
N GLU A 360 13.43 -34.27 26.57
CA GLU A 360 14.53 -33.50 27.15
C GLU A 360 14.79 -33.90 28.61
N THR A 361 13.74 -34.04 29.42
CA THR A 361 13.84 -34.52 30.81
C THR A 361 14.45 -35.92 30.84
N ALA A 362 14.01 -36.82 29.97
CA ALA A 362 14.54 -38.18 29.89
C ALA A 362 16.02 -38.20 29.47
N ARG A 363 16.41 -37.35 28.51
CA ARG A 363 17.81 -37.21 28.05
C ARG A 363 18.74 -36.70 29.15
N ILE A 364 18.26 -35.74 29.95
CA ILE A 364 19.04 -35.13 31.04
C ILE A 364 19.16 -36.07 32.24
N GLN A 365 18.03 -36.64 32.68
CA GLN A 365 17.98 -37.42 33.92
C GLN A 365 18.43 -38.86 33.71
N GLN A 366 18.14 -39.47 32.56
CA GLN A 366 18.50 -40.85 32.15
C GLN A 366 17.89 -41.97 33.01
N ASP A 367 17.88 -41.81 34.33
CA ASP A 367 17.29 -42.71 35.32
C ASP A 367 16.46 -41.92 36.36
N GLY A 368 15.68 -42.64 37.17
CA GLY A 368 14.89 -42.03 38.25
C GLY A 368 13.49 -42.64 38.38
N SER A 369 12.49 -42.06 37.72
CA SER A 369 11.11 -42.56 37.77
C SER A 369 10.86 -43.63 36.69
N PRO A 370 9.89 -44.55 36.89
CA PRO A 370 9.49 -45.52 35.87
C PRO A 370 8.96 -44.90 34.56
N ALA A 371 8.65 -43.59 34.56
CA ALA A 371 8.29 -42.82 33.38
C ALA A 371 9.53 -42.30 32.65
N ILE A 372 10.51 -41.78 33.39
CA ILE A 372 11.79 -41.29 32.86
C ILE A 372 12.56 -42.41 32.20
N GLU A 373 12.69 -43.57 32.85
CA GLU A 373 13.40 -44.73 32.29
C GLU A 373 12.74 -45.22 30.99
N HIS A 374 11.40 -45.27 30.96
CA HIS A 374 10.63 -45.64 29.77
C HIS A 374 10.82 -44.62 28.63
N ASN A 375 10.72 -43.32 28.95
CA ASN A 375 10.89 -42.24 27.98
C ASN A 375 12.33 -42.18 27.46
N TYR A 376 13.32 -42.48 28.30
CA TYR A 376 14.73 -42.53 27.91
C TYR A 376 15.02 -43.73 27.01
N ALA A 377 14.44 -44.90 27.30
CA ALA A 377 14.54 -46.06 26.41
C ALA A 377 13.93 -45.76 25.02
N LEU A 378 12.79 -45.09 24.96
CA LEU A 378 12.20 -44.61 23.70
C LEU A 378 13.08 -43.56 23.03
N PHE A 379 13.66 -42.61 23.77
CA PHE A 379 14.60 -41.64 23.21
C PHE A 379 15.79 -42.34 22.55
N LEU A 380 16.37 -43.37 23.18
CA LEU A 380 17.52 -44.10 22.62
C LEU A 380 17.22 -44.76 21.26
N GLU A 381 15.98 -45.19 21.03
CA GLU A 381 15.56 -45.75 19.73
C GLU A 381 15.57 -44.68 18.61
N TYR A 382 15.25 -43.43 18.95
CA TYR A 382 15.16 -42.32 18.00
C TYR A 382 16.35 -41.35 18.08
N ARG A 383 17.31 -41.59 18.97
CA ARG A 383 18.44 -40.69 19.28
C ARG A 383 19.16 -40.22 18.04
N ASP A 384 19.63 -41.16 17.22
CA ASP A 384 20.43 -40.84 16.03
C ASP A 384 19.63 -40.05 14.97
N ARG A 385 18.28 -40.09 15.02
CA ARG A 385 17.42 -39.25 14.16
C ARG A 385 17.25 -37.86 14.77
N ILE A 386 16.96 -37.78 16.06
CA ILE A 386 16.75 -36.51 16.77
C ILE A 386 18.04 -35.67 16.76
N GLU A 387 19.18 -36.27 17.12
CA GLU A 387 20.49 -35.59 17.20
C GLU A 387 21.01 -35.09 15.83
N ARG A 388 20.46 -35.58 14.71
CA ARG A 388 20.81 -35.09 13.37
C ARG A 388 19.96 -33.90 12.91
N LEU A 389 18.84 -33.63 13.59
CA LEU A 389 17.83 -32.66 13.17
C LEU A 389 17.79 -31.42 14.09
N GLU A 390 18.28 -31.58 15.32
CA GLU A 390 18.68 -30.49 16.22
C GLU A 390 20.02 -29.90 15.77
#